data_AF-A0A926Z9Y9-F1
#
_entry.id   AF-A0A926Z9Y9-F1
#
_cell.length_a   1.000
_cell.length_b   1.000
_cell.length_c   1.000
_cell.angle_alpha   90.00
_cell.angle_beta   90.00
_cell.angle_gamma   90.00
#
_symmetry.space_group_name_H-M   'P 1'
#
loop_
_entity.id
_entity.type
_entity.pdbx_description
1 polymer ?
#
loop_
_entity_poly.entity_id
_entity_poly.type
_entity_poly.pdbx_seq_one_letter_code
_entity_poly.pdbx_strand_id
1 'polypeptide(L)' 'MMKPNLFVPLWHFLNQPVFDERSPLILDPRRFWYFYRVRYLERCLCKNFQPEERFRNQG' A
#
# COMPACT_ATOMS: atom_id res chain seq x y z
N MET A 1 -18.96 10.24 4.91
CA MET A 1 -18.32 10.16 3.58
C MET A 1 -16.92 10.75 3.68
N MET A 2 -15.88 9.92 3.83
CA MET A 2 -14.49 10.41 3.86
C MET A 2 -14.07 10.83 2.44
N LYS A 3 -13.70 12.10 2.26
CA LYS A 3 -13.15 12.57 0.98
C LYS A 3 -11.77 11.93 0.79
N PRO A 4 -11.51 11.20 -0.30
CA PRO A 4 -10.18 10.67 -0.54
C PRO A 4 -9.21 11.84 -0.68
N ASN A 5 -8.19 11.86 0.17
CA ASN A 5 -7.10 12.81 0.04
C ASN A 5 -6.28 12.44 -1.21
N LEU A 6 -6.59 13.10 -2.32
CA LEU A 6 -6.01 12.83 -3.65
C LEU A 6 -4.52 13.15 -3.73
N PHE A 7 -3.99 13.97 -2.82
CA PHE A 7 -2.59 14.41 -2.87
C PHE A 7 -1.61 13.26 -2.63
N VAL A 8 -1.92 12.35 -1.71
CA VAL A 8 -1.04 11.22 -1.37
C VAL A 8 -0.85 10.24 -2.55
N PRO A 9 -1.92 9.67 -3.14
CA PRO A 9 -1.78 8.77 -4.28
C PRO A 9 -1.21 9.47 -5.52
N LEU A 10 -1.53 10.75 -5.74
CA LEU A 10 -0.96 11.52 -6.84
C LEU A 10 0.56 11.71 -6.67
N TRP A 11 1.01 12.04 -5.46
CA TRP A 11 2.43 12.14 -5.15
C TRP A 11 3.16 10.80 -5.40
N HIS A 12 2.57 9.68 -5.00
CA HIS A 12 3.13 8.36 -5.28
C HIS A 12 3.16 8.01 -6.77
N PHE A 13 2.20 8.48 -7.56
CA PHE A 13 2.19 8.29 -9.01
C PHE A 13 3.31 9.08 -9.69
N LEU A 14 3.54 10.32 -9.27
CA LEU A 14 4.59 11.19 -9.84
C LEU A 14 6.00 10.78 -9.42
N ASN A 15 6.15 10.22 -8.21
CA ASN A 15 7.44 9.78 -7.67
C ASN A 15 7.65 8.27 -7.80
N GLN A 16 7.11 7.65 -8.85
CA GLN A 16 7.38 6.24 -9.12
C GLN A 16 8.87 6.03 -9.41
N PRO A 17 9.46 4.91 -8.94
CA PRO A 17 10.82 4.56 -9.32
C PRO A 17 10.85 4.21 -10.82
N VAL A 18 11.77 4.83 -11.56
CA VAL A 18 11.85 4.70 -13.03
C VAL A 18 12.71 3.50 -13.45
N PHE A 19 13.53 2.95 -12.54
CA PHE A 19 14.53 1.91 -12.83
C PHE A 19 14.60 0.81 -11.75
N ASP A 20 13.50 0.55 -11.04
CA ASP A 20 13.46 -0.53 -10.03
C ASP A 20 12.89 -1.81 -10.65
N GLU A 21 13.70 -2.87 -10.69
CA GLU A 21 13.29 -4.20 -11.17
C GLU A 21 12.13 -4.78 -10.35
N ARG A 22 11.99 -4.36 -9.08
CA ARG A 22 10.95 -4.85 -8.16
C ARG A 22 9.66 -4.03 -8.24
N SER A 23 9.71 -2.84 -8.84
CA SER A 23 8.57 -1.92 -8.92
C SER A 23 8.49 -1.31 -10.31
N PRO A 24 7.88 -2.01 -11.29
CA PRO A 24 7.79 -1.51 -12.65
C PRO A 24 7.05 -0.18 -12.69
N LEU A 25 7.52 0.73 -13.53
CA LEU A 25 6.89 2.02 -13.78
C LEU A 25 5.52 1.82 -14.43
N ILE A 26 4.47 2.35 -13.80
CA ILE A 26 3.09 2.29 -14.29
C ILE A 26 2.67 3.70 -14.73
N LEU A 27 2.65 3.91 -16.05
CA LEU A 27 2.27 5.19 -16.64
C LEU A 27 0.76 5.38 -16.80
N ASP A 28 -0.02 4.29 -16.81
CA ASP A 28 -1.49 4.37 -16.84
C ASP A 28 -2.04 4.73 -15.44
N PRO A 29 -2.66 5.91 -15.26
CA PRO A 29 -3.16 6.34 -13.95
C PRO A 29 -4.24 5.42 -13.38
N ARG A 30 -5.08 4.80 -14.22
CA ARG A 30 -6.14 3.88 -13.77
C ARG A 30 -5.53 2.60 -13.22
N ARG A 31 -4.56 2.04 -13.94
CA ARG A 31 -3.80 0.88 -13.51
C ARG A 31 -3.05 1.18 -12.22
N PHE A 32 -2.35 2.31 -12.14
CA PHE A 32 -1.65 2.71 -10.93
C PHE A 32 -2.59 2.81 -9.72
N TRP A 33 -3.76 3.44 -9.88
CA TRP A 33 -4.73 3.60 -8.80
C TRP A 33 -5.18 2.25 -8.23
N TYR A 34 -5.45 1.28 -9.10
CA TYR A 34 -5.81 -0.07 -8.70
C TYR A 34 -4.70 -0.72 -7.85
N PHE A 35 -3.46 -0.71 -8.34
CA PHE A 35 -2.32 -1.28 -7.62
C PHE A 35 -2.03 -0.55 -6.30
N TYR A 36 -2.09 0.78 -6.30
CA TYR A 36 -1.90 1.60 -5.11
C TYR A 36 -2.91 1.23 -4.01
N ARG A 37 -4.19 1.03 -4.38
CA ARG A 37 -5.24 0.64 -3.44
C ARG A 37 -5.00 -0.74 -2.85
N VAL A 38 -4.61 -1.73 -3.66
CA VAL A 38 -4.29 -3.08 -3.17
C VAL A 38 -3.12 -3.02 -2.18
N ARG A 39 -1.99 -2.40 -2.55
CA ARG A 39 -0.81 -2.26 -1.68
C ARG A 39 -1.12 -1.51 -0.38
N TYR A 40 -1.99 -0.51 -0.45
CA TYR A 40 -2.43 0.22 0.74
C TYR A 40 -3.18 -0.70 1.71
N LEU A 41 -4.11 -1.50 1.20
CA LEU A 41 -4.87 -2.48 2.00
C LEU A 41 -3.96 -3.56 2.59
N GLU A 42 -3.00 -4.09 1.82
CA GLU A 42 -2.00 -5.05 2.32
C GLU A 42 -1.20 -4.47 3.48
N ARG A 43 -0.74 -3.23 3.38
CA ARG A 43 -0.02 -2.54 4.48
C ARG A 43 -0.90 -2.37 5.70
N CYS A 44 -2.16 -1.99 5.51
CA CYS A 44 -3.12 -1.90 6.62
C CYS A 44 -3.34 -3.27 7.28
N LEU A 45 -3.44 -4.34 6.50
CA LEU A 45 -3.59 -5.69 7.00
C LEU A 45 -2.35 -6.10 7.82
N CYS A 46 -1.14 -5.93 7.28
CA CYS A 46 0.10 -6.25 7.99
C CYS A 46 0.29 -5.42 9.27
N LYS A 47 -0.15 -4.16 9.29
CA LYS A 47 -0.09 -3.31 10.49
C LYS A 47 -1.03 -3.77 11.61
N ASN A 48 -2.17 -4.34 11.25
CA ASN A 48 -3.15 -4.83 12.21
C ASN A 48 -2.92 -6.30 12.59
N PHE A 49 -2.08 -7.02 11.85
CA PHE A 49 -1.72 -8.38 12.17
C PHE A 49 -0.76 -8.41 13.37
N GLN A 50 -1.31 -8.62 14.57
CA GLN A 50 -0.55 -9.08 15.73
C GLN A 50 -0.58 -10.61 15.70
N PRO A 51 0.54 -11.32 15.42
CA PRO A 51 0.54 -12.77 15.54
C PRO A 51 0.15 -13.15 16.98
N GLU A 52 -0.77 -14.11 17.12
CA GLU A 52 -1.33 -14.61 18.39
C GLU A 52 -0.29 -15.22 19.36
N GLU A 53 1.00 -15.22 19.02
CA GLU A 53 2.09 -15.72 19.87
C GLU A 53 2.23 -14.98 21.22
N ARG A 54 1.55 -13.84 21.39
CA ARG A 54 1.50 -13.12 22.68
C ARG A 54 0.66 -13.83 23.76
N PHE A 55 -0.15 -14.84 23.41
CA PHE A 55 -1.01 -15.54 24.36
C PHE A 55 -0.54 -16.95 24.73
N ARG A 56 0.54 -17.47 24.13
CA ARG A 56 1.00 -18.85 24.38
C ARG A 56 1.99 -19.01 25.54
N ASN A 57 2.46 -17.92 26.14
CA ASN A 57 3.44 -17.93 27.23
C ASN A 57 2.88 -17.34 28.55
N GLN A 58 1.63 -17.64 28.88
CA GLN A 58 1.04 -17.40 30.22
C GLN A 58 0.31 -18.66 30.75
N GLY A 59 0.87 -19.84 30.48
CA GLY A 59 0.44 -21.12 31.07
C GLY A 59 1.56 -21.70 31.91
#